data_AF-A0A518AR95-F1
#
_entry.id   AF-A0A518AR95-F1
#
_cell.length_a   1.000
_cell.length_b   1.000
_cell.length_c   1.000
_cell.angle_alpha   90.00
_cell.angle_beta   90.00
_cell.angle_gamma   90.00
#
_symmetry.space_group_name_H-M   'P 1'
#
loop_
_entity.id
_entity.type
_entity.pdbx_description
1 polymer ?
#
loop_
_entity_poly.entity_id
_entity_poly.type
_entity_poly.pdbx_seq_one_letter_code
_entity_poly.pdbx_strand_id
1 'polypeptide(L)'
;MDPTKRSELERLFSASADDGATRDQIEAMEELLLDQPEMQDHFLKLVAVHVLLDAEIRKTDATSPSLDGDDNAANGCPIPMPNEATAEEAAVQPAPRKVNRRALWQASALAASLFLMFWVGRVSNDGRTLDSEHHDLISIQDSRVRTDGLAILNNDSLELLGELTRDTGVTSVLLPHQSSSSQSQVTLCNGSAWYERPARKREQGYLVALKPGEHLSACIDTDAMGRNSLAVAEIDSSGYLTGKTMQFNNLPSGVSTVQQARAGAVGELSEINASAYTKYYLFAGSHMLYDDNEQEIWRQSDFEVQLDQDGLLVLGWDDSGYSGLIQAKEFEAPPDRDYNDIRAMLRISSPIKHGQGLVFSPPAITPEQLAPEESKGYTFQVDPHQQVIMAVYSDAMWQNSMRVIDTHTGRIIWSDDGPPEIHGVRQERNRGIYLITNSTDETEHYLIQGRHRPGGSGPDAAWVHNKFRVLAKDNKTAVVGFDDPQKSGPLDSWDDVRVFLRKFAE
;
A
#
# COMPACT_ATOMS: atom_id res chain seq x y z
N MET A 1 10.67 6.81 36.94
CA MET A 1 10.66 8.23 36.54
C MET A 1 9.78 9.05 37.46
N ASP A 2 10.21 10.26 37.86
CA ASP A 2 9.41 11.19 38.68
C ASP A 2 8.41 11.94 37.78
N PRO A 3 7.09 11.87 38.03
CA PRO A 3 6.08 12.52 37.18
C PRO A 3 6.23 14.05 37.16
N THR A 4 6.72 14.65 38.24
CA THR A 4 6.90 16.11 38.35
C THR A 4 7.98 16.59 37.39
N LYS A 5 9.12 15.88 37.36
CA LYS A 5 10.22 16.16 36.44
C LYS A 5 9.82 15.93 34.99
N ARG A 6 9.06 14.86 34.72
CA ARG A 6 8.54 14.56 33.37
C ARG A 6 7.70 15.71 32.82
N SER A 7 6.72 16.18 33.59
CA SER A 7 5.85 17.29 33.15
C SER A 7 6.61 18.61 33.00
N GLU A 8 7.64 18.86 33.82
CA GLU A 8 8.50 20.04 33.66
C GLU A 8 9.39 19.96 32.40
N LEU A 9 9.93 18.77 32.08
CA LEU A 9 10.67 18.54 30.83
C LEU A 9 9.75 18.72 29.61
N GLU A 10 8.54 18.17 29.63
CA GLU A 10 7.52 18.36 28.58
C GLU A 10 7.19 19.85 28.41
N ARG A 11 6.98 20.59 29.51
CA ARG A 11 6.71 22.03 29.50
C ARG A 11 7.86 22.85 28.91
N LEU A 12 9.11 22.54 29.29
CA LEU A 12 10.30 23.23 28.78
C LEU A 12 10.55 22.92 27.30
N PHE A 13 10.28 21.68 26.86
CA PHE A 13 10.41 21.26 25.47
C PHE A 13 9.39 21.98 24.57
N SER A 14 8.10 21.96 24.91
CA SER A 14 7.07 22.66 24.11
C SER A 14 7.34 24.16 24.01
N ALA A 15 7.65 24.82 25.13
CA ALA A 15 7.98 26.25 25.12
C ALA A 15 9.24 26.59 24.30
N SER A 16 10.19 25.64 24.18
CA SER A 16 11.39 25.78 23.36
C SER A 16 11.12 25.53 21.87
N ALA A 17 10.11 24.73 21.53
CA ALA A 17 9.68 24.44 20.17
C ALA A 17 8.85 25.59 19.56
N ASP A 18 7.95 26.19 20.34
CA ASP A 18 7.04 27.24 19.88
C ASP A 18 7.73 28.61 19.74
N ASP A 19 8.41 29.08 20.81
CA ASP A 19 9.00 30.43 20.87
C ASP A 19 10.52 30.45 20.61
N GLY A 20 11.14 29.27 20.53
CA GLY A 20 12.60 29.09 20.48
C GLY A 20 13.25 29.07 21.87
N ALA A 21 14.17 28.14 22.09
CA ALA A 21 14.81 27.92 23.38
C ALA A 21 15.62 29.15 23.87
N THR A 22 15.21 29.72 25.02
CA THR A 22 16.05 30.67 25.77
C THR A 22 17.17 29.93 26.52
N ARG A 23 18.23 30.65 26.86
CA ARG A 23 19.38 30.07 27.58
C ARG A 23 18.97 29.39 28.88
N ASP A 24 18.10 30.04 29.66
CA ASP A 24 17.66 29.55 30.97
C ASP A 24 16.81 28.28 30.84
N GLN A 25 16.05 28.12 29.74
CA GLN A 25 15.32 26.89 29.43
C GLN A 25 16.27 25.74 29.03
N ILE A 26 17.34 26.03 28.28
CA ILE A 26 18.36 25.03 27.91
C ILE A 26 19.09 24.55 29.17
N GLU A 27 19.55 25.46 30.02
CA GLU A 27 20.25 25.10 31.27
C GLU A 27 19.33 24.28 32.21
N ALA A 28 18.04 24.62 32.31
CA ALA A 28 17.06 23.84 33.07
C ALA A 28 16.75 22.45 32.45
N MET A 29 16.71 22.34 31.12
CA MET A 29 16.58 21.05 30.44
C MET A 29 17.83 20.18 30.64
N GLU A 30 19.03 20.74 30.50
CA GLU A 30 20.29 20.02 30.74
C GLU A 30 20.35 19.47 32.17
N GLU A 31 19.95 20.26 33.19
CA GLU A 31 19.89 19.80 34.59
C GLU A 31 18.86 18.66 34.80
N LEU A 32 17.72 18.68 34.11
CA LEU A 32 16.72 17.60 34.17
C LEU A 32 17.19 16.31 33.47
N LEU A 33 18.06 16.42 32.47
CA LEU A 33 18.56 15.30 31.67
C LEU A 33 19.88 14.72 32.19
N LEU A 34 20.68 15.50 32.92
CA LEU A 34 21.97 15.07 33.45
C LEU A 34 21.79 13.86 34.40
N ASP A 35 22.59 12.81 34.16
CA ASP A 35 22.61 11.55 34.91
C ASP A 35 21.25 10.84 35.09
N GLN A 36 20.24 11.19 34.28
CA GLN A 36 18.89 10.64 34.36
C GLN A 36 18.49 9.95 33.04
N PRO A 37 18.91 8.68 32.81
CA PRO A 37 18.70 7.99 31.53
C PRO A 37 17.21 7.82 31.16
N GLU A 38 16.31 7.66 32.13
CA GLU A 38 14.86 7.63 31.88
C GLU A 38 14.32 8.97 31.32
N MET A 39 14.89 10.10 31.78
CA MET A 39 14.53 11.44 31.28
C MET A 39 15.11 11.69 29.89
N GLN A 40 16.31 11.15 29.60
CA GLN A 40 16.94 11.20 28.28
C GLN A 40 16.14 10.41 27.24
N ASP A 41 15.71 9.19 27.56
CA ASP A 41 14.83 8.39 26.70
C ASP A 41 13.47 9.10 26.45
N HIS A 42 12.88 9.68 27.50
CA HIS A 42 11.64 10.46 27.35
C HIS A 42 11.83 11.71 26.49
N PHE A 43 12.95 12.42 26.63
CA PHE A 43 13.30 13.56 25.78
C PHE A 43 13.46 13.18 24.30
N LEU A 44 14.14 12.07 24.02
CA LEU A 44 14.29 11.56 22.65
C LEU A 44 12.93 11.23 22.02
N LYS A 45 11.97 10.71 22.79
CA LYS A 45 10.58 10.49 22.33
C LYS A 45 9.87 11.79 21.99
N LEU A 46 10.02 12.84 22.81
CA LEU A 46 9.46 14.17 22.52
C LEU A 46 10.06 14.78 21.24
N VAL A 47 11.38 14.65 21.04
CA VAL A 47 12.07 15.08 19.81
C VAL A 47 11.55 14.31 18.60
N ALA A 48 11.40 12.99 18.67
CA ALA A 48 10.89 12.16 17.57
C ALA A 48 9.46 12.57 17.16
N VAL A 49 8.56 12.78 18.14
CA VAL A 49 7.20 13.26 17.87
C VAL A 49 7.20 14.65 17.22
N HIS A 50 8.04 15.57 17.68
CA HIS A 50 8.12 16.91 17.09
C HIS A 50 8.65 16.89 15.65
N VAL A 51 9.65 16.06 15.34
CA VAL A 51 10.16 15.88 13.97
C VAL A 51 9.09 15.32 13.03
N LEU A 52 8.28 14.34 13.49
CA LEU A 52 7.16 13.81 12.71
C LEU A 52 6.07 14.86 12.46
N LEU A 53 5.77 15.72 13.45
CA LEU A 53 4.79 16.79 13.30
C LEU A 53 5.27 17.90 12.34
N ASP A 54 6.54 18.32 12.43
CA ASP A 54 7.13 19.30 11.49
C ASP A 54 7.15 18.75 10.05
N ALA A 55 7.44 17.46 9.86
CA ALA A 55 7.37 16.81 8.56
C ALA A 55 5.95 16.84 7.95
N GLU A 56 4.91 16.55 8.74
CA GLU A 56 3.52 16.53 8.27
C GLU A 56 2.96 17.96 8.05
N ILE A 57 3.39 18.95 8.85
CA ILE A 57 3.06 20.38 8.63
C ILE A 57 3.65 20.87 7.31
N ARG A 58 4.94 20.60 7.04
CA ARG A 58 5.59 21.00 5.77
C ARG A 58 4.93 20.37 4.55
N LYS A 59 4.42 19.15 4.69
CA LYS A 59 3.70 18.40 3.65
C LYS A 59 2.30 18.97 3.38
N THR A 60 1.63 19.52 4.40
CA THR A 60 0.35 20.23 4.25
C THR A 60 0.51 21.66 3.71
N ASP A 61 1.57 22.37 4.10
CA ASP A 61 1.93 23.67 3.48
C ASP A 61 2.27 23.50 1.99
N ALA A 62 2.99 22.43 1.62
CA ALA A 62 3.32 22.12 0.22
C ALA A 62 2.11 21.74 -0.66
N THR A 63 0.93 21.51 -0.07
CA THR A 63 -0.32 21.19 -0.78
C THR A 63 -1.37 22.29 -0.74
N SER A 64 -1.08 23.44 -0.11
CA SER A 64 -1.94 24.62 -0.16
C SER A 64 -1.71 25.42 -1.46
N PRO A 65 -2.70 25.54 -2.36
CA PRO A 65 -2.56 26.39 -3.54
C PRO A 65 -2.53 27.86 -3.12
N SER A 66 -1.55 28.61 -3.63
CA SER A 66 -1.46 30.05 -3.43
C SER A 66 -2.66 30.74 -4.08
N LEU A 67 -3.57 31.28 -3.26
CA LEU A 67 -4.65 32.18 -3.69
C LEU A 67 -4.10 33.56 -4.06
N ASP A 68 -3.26 33.62 -5.08
CA ASP A 68 -2.96 34.85 -5.82
C ASP A 68 -4.18 35.16 -6.69
N GLY A 69 -5.11 35.94 -6.13
CA GLY A 69 -6.31 36.40 -6.79
C GLY A 69 -6.00 37.41 -7.89
N ASP A 70 -6.27 37.05 -9.13
CA ASP A 70 -6.12 37.91 -10.31
C ASP A 70 -7.33 38.88 -10.41
N ASP A 71 -7.33 39.92 -9.58
CA ASP A 71 -8.42 40.90 -9.48
C ASP A 71 -8.22 42.08 -10.45
N ASN A 72 -8.83 41.98 -11.64
CA ASN A 72 -8.94 43.10 -12.58
C ASN A 72 -10.24 43.06 -13.42
N ALA A 73 -11.39 43.28 -12.76
CA ALA A 73 -12.64 43.64 -13.42
C ALA A 73 -13.39 44.73 -12.63
N ALA A 74 -13.84 45.78 -13.31
CA ALA A 74 -14.21 47.06 -12.70
C ALA A 74 -15.70 47.21 -12.29
N ASN A 75 -15.94 48.26 -11.49
CA ASN A 75 -17.23 48.91 -11.14
C ASN A 75 -18.07 48.21 -10.03
N GLY A 76 -18.54 48.87 -8.97
CA GLY A 76 -18.29 50.23 -8.46
C GLY A 76 -19.52 50.91 -7.85
N CYS A 77 -19.48 51.28 -6.56
CA CYS A 77 -20.18 52.45 -5.97
C CYS A 77 -19.72 52.67 -4.49
N PRO A 78 -19.73 53.91 -3.92
CA PRO A 78 -18.99 54.24 -2.68
C PRO A 78 -19.87 54.79 -1.52
N ILE A 79 -19.22 55.40 -0.50
CA ILE A 79 -19.72 56.38 0.54
C ILE A 79 -20.07 55.76 1.93
N PRO A 80 -19.67 56.33 3.10
CA PRO A 80 -18.56 57.25 3.43
C PRO A 80 -17.76 56.91 4.73
N MET A 81 -16.73 57.71 5.06
CA MET A 81 -16.13 57.80 6.42
C MET A 81 -16.91 58.77 7.34
N PRO A 82 -16.50 58.88 8.63
CA PRO A 82 -15.70 60.05 9.08
C PRO A 82 -14.43 59.59 9.86
N ASN A 83 -13.26 60.24 9.72
CA ASN A 83 -12.84 61.54 10.31
C ASN A 83 -13.14 61.63 11.82
N GLU A 84 -12.24 62.02 12.73
CA GLU A 84 -10.90 62.64 12.65
C GLU A 84 -10.04 62.16 13.88
N ALA A 85 -8.80 62.56 14.19
CA ALA A 85 -8.07 63.80 13.92
C ALA A 85 -6.51 63.63 13.93
N THR A 86 -5.82 64.76 14.15
CA THR A 86 -4.39 65.11 14.22
C THR A 86 -3.73 64.83 15.61
N ALA A 87 -2.41 64.91 15.85
CA ALA A 87 -1.41 65.83 15.27
C ALA A 87 0.08 65.36 15.34
N GLU A 88 0.96 66.26 14.86
CA GLU A 88 2.43 66.35 14.77
C GLU A 88 3.23 65.92 16.04
N GLU A 89 4.56 65.73 16.06
CA GLU A 89 5.65 66.45 15.36
C GLU A 89 6.95 65.60 15.21
N ALA A 90 7.99 66.16 14.58
CA ALA A 90 9.15 65.45 14.03
C ALA A 90 10.37 65.30 14.94
N ALA A 91 11.23 64.30 14.65
CA ALA A 91 12.69 64.39 14.82
C ALA A 91 13.45 63.37 13.94
N VAL A 92 14.60 63.76 13.39
CA VAL A 92 15.52 62.93 12.58
C VAL A 92 16.88 62.83 13.28
N GLN A 93 17.62 61.73 13.02
CA GLN A 93 19.04 61.40 13.35
C GLN A 93 19.22 60.29 14.41
N PRO A 94 20.39 59.62 14.48
CA PRO A 94 21.07 58.91 13.38
C PRO A 94 21.44 57.46 13.77
N ALA A 95 21.83 56.63 12.79
CA ALA A 95 22.11 55.20 13.02
C ALA A 95 23.49 54.91 13.65
N PRO A 96 23.60 53.91 14.55
CA PRO A 96 24.85 53.22 14.85
C PRO A 96 24.99 51.89 14.06
N ARG A 97 26.23 51.55 13.70
CA ARG A 97 26.60 50.33 12.97
C ARG A 97 26.16 49.05 13.70
N LYS A 98 25.36 48.19 13.06
CA LYS A 98 25.18 46.80 13.51
C LYS A 98 26.39 45.95 13.11
N VAL A 99 27.13 45.45 14.09
CA VAL A 99 28.12 44.38 13.91
C VAL A 99 27.37 43.09 13.56
N ASN A 100 27.82 42.37 12.53
CA ASN A 100 27.05 41.29 11.91
C ASN A 100 27.11 39.99 12.72
N ARG A 101 26.30 39.90 13.80
CA ARG A 101 26.24 38.75 14.72
C ARG A 101 25.82 37.42 14.06
N ARG A 102 25.26 37.42 12.85
CA ARG A 102 24.82 36.19 12.14
C ARG A 102 25.97 35.24 11.81
N ALA A 103 27.20 35.74 11.64
CA ALA A 103 28.37 34.89 11.35
C ALA A 103 28.84 34.05 12.56
N LEU A 104 28.61 34.51 13.79
CA LEU A 104 29.00 33.73 14.99
C LEU A 104 28.05 32.56 15.26
N TRP A 105 26.75 32.74 14.97
CA TRP A 105 25.72 31.74 15.24
C TRP A 105 25.80 30.52 14.31
N GLN A 106 26.17 30.72 13.05
CA GLN A 106 26.38 29.62 12.09
C GLN A 106 27.59 28.75 12.45
N ALA A 107 28.62 29.32 13.10
CA ALA A 107 29.79 28.55 13.57
C ALA A 107 29.48 27.71 14.82
N SER A 108 28.64 28.20 15.74
CA SER A 108 28.26 27.45 16.95
C SER A 108 27.29 26.29 16.68
N ALA A 109 26.34 26.44 15.76
CA ALA A 109 25.44 25.36 15.37
C ALA A 109 26.21 24.17 14.72
N LEU A 110 27.25 24.47 13.94
CA LEU A 110 28.07 23.47 13.25
C LEU A 110 29.07 22.77 14.20
N ALA A 111 29.49 23.44 15.28
CA ALA A 111 30.26 22.82 16.35
C ALA A 111 29.43 21.86 17.21
N ALA A 112 28.17 22.22 17.51
CA ALA A 112 27.26 21.39 18.31
C ALA A 112 26.89 20.07 17.60
N SER A 113 26.61 20.11 16.29
CA SER A 113 26.31 18.91 15.50
C SER A 113 27.50 17.95 15.36
N LEU A 114 28.72 18.48 15.24
CA LEU A 114 29.95 17.67 15.27
C LEU A 114 30.21 17.05 16.65
N PHE A 115 29.87 17.74 17.74
CA PHE A 115 30.00 17.19 19.10
C PHE A 115 29.01 16.04 19.36
N LEU A 116 27.78 16.15 18.85
CA LEU A 116 26.76 15.09 18.90
C LEU A 116 27.18 13.84 18.11
N MET A 117 27.66 13.98 16.87
CA MET A 117 28.19 12.83 16.10
C MET A 117 29.36 12.14 16.82
N PHE A 118 30.28 12.91 17.42
CA PHE A 118 31.43 12.36 18.13
C PHE A 118 31.04 11.58 19.40
N TRP A 119 29.95 11.97 20.07
CA TRP A 119 29.44 11.26 21.24
C TRP A 119 28.67 9.99 20.87
N VAL A 120 27.78 10.05 19.88
CA VAL A 120 27.03 8.87 19.39
C VAL A 120 27.98 7.78 18.88
N GLY A 121 29.03 8.17 18.14
CA GLY A 121 30.06 7.24 17.67
C GLY A 121 30.92 6.60 18.78
N ARG A 122 30.87 7.12 20.02
CA ARG A 122 31.69 6.63 21.14
C ARG A 122 30.93 5.73 22.11
N VAL A 123 29.64 5.97 22.31
CA VAL A 123 28.78 5.11 23.17
C VAL A 123 28.59 3.71 22.58
N SER A 124 28.71 3.56 21.25
CA SER A 124 28.57 2.25 20.58
C SER A 124 29.82 1.35 20.67
N ASN A 125 30.88 1.72 21.40
CA ASN A 125 32.15 1.00 21.35
C ASN A 125 32.92 0.96 22.68
N ASP A 126 32.34 0.34 23.70
CA ASP A 126 33.07 -0.11 24.89
C ASP A 126 32.57 -1.49 25.37
N GLY A 127 33.48 -2.48 25.42
CA GLY A 127 33.33 -3.60 26.36
C GLY A 127 33.12 -5.03 25.86
N ARG A 128 33.96 -5.55 24.95
CA ARG A 128 34.50 -6.94 25.11
C ARG A 128 35.72 -7.23 24.21
N THR A 129 36.90 -7.15 24.80
CA THR A 129 38.15 -7.70 24.25
C THR A 129 38.23 -9.20 24.52
N LEU A 130 38.42 -10.01 23.49
CA LEU A 130 39.01 -11.34 23.60
C LEU A 130 39.85 -11.63 22.35
N ASP A 131 41.14 -11.76 22.60
CA ASP A 131 42.22 -12.35 21.81
C ASP A 131 42.37 -12.08 20.30
N SER A 132 43.52 -11.48 20.01
CA SER A 132 44.13 -11.33 18.69
C SER A 132 44.47 -12.68 18.06
N GLU A 133 43.85 -13.00 16.94
CA GLU A 133 44.55 -13.65 15.83
C GLU A 133 44.51 -12.77 14.58
N HIS A 134 45.70 -12.51 14.02
CA HIS A 134 45.84 -11.88 12.71
C HIS A 134 45.28 -12.82 11.64
N HIS A 135 44.08 -12.54 11.13
CA HIS A 135 43.73 -12.95 9.77
C HIS A 135 43.29 -11.76 8.93
N ASP A 136 44.08 -11.59 7.89
CA ASP A 136 44.00 -10.72 6.72
C ASP A 136 42.68 -9.97 6.47
N LEU A 137 42.88 -8.68 6.18
CA LEU A 137 41.99 -7.86 5.35
C LEU A 137 41.89 -8.47 3.94
N ILE A 138 41.19 -9.59 3.81
CA ILE A 138 40.72 -10.10 2.53
C ILE A 138 39.65 -9.14 2.05
N SER A 139 40.08 -8.24 1.17
CA SER A 139 39.35 -7.83 -0.02
C SER A 139 38.17 -8.75 -0.33
N ILE A 140 36.96 -8.38 0.13
CA ILE A 140 35.70 -8.98 -0.36
C ILE A 140 35.36 -8.34 -1.71
N GLN A 141 36.35 -8.41 -2.60
CA GLN A 141 36.24 -8.23 -4.02
C GLN A 141 36.63 -9.56 -4.66
N ASP A 142 35.97 -10.65 -4.24
CA ASP A 142 36.11 -11.96 -4.87
C ASP A 142 34.82 -12.80 -4.81
N SER A 143 34.16 -12.84 -5.97
CA SER A 143 33.94 -14.07 -6.74
C SER A 143 33.22 -15.27 -6.11
N ARG A 144 32.02 -15.04 -5.57
CA ARG A 144 30.92 -16.03 -5.71
C ARG A 144 29.90 -15.57 -6.74
N VAL A 145 30.23 -15.81 -8.01
CA VAL A 145 29.30 -16.13 -9.11
C VAL A 145 27.90 -15.47 -8.98
N ARG A 146 27.82 -14.15 -9.22
CA ARG A 146 26.54 -13.51 -9.61
C ARG A 146 26.39 -13.63 -11.12
N THR A 147 26.01 -14.81 -11.59
CA THR A 147 25.65 -15.04 -13.01
C THR A 147 24.24 -14.58 -13.36
N ASP A 148 23.38 -14.38 -12.35
CA ASP A 148 21.93 -14.31 -12.55
C ASP A 148 21.33 -13.04 -11.93
N GLY A 149 21.41 -11.92 -12.67
CA GLY A 149 20.43 -10.84 -12.57
C GLY A 149 20.92 -9.40 -12.41
N LEU A 150 20.12 -8.49 -12.95
CA LEU A 150 20.18 -7.06 -12.64
C LEU A 150 19.66 -6.87 -11.21
N ALA A 151 20.33 -6.04 -10.41
CA ALA A 151 19.97 -5.85 -9.01
C ALA A 151 20.06 -4.39 -8.58
N ILE A 152 19.10 -3.95 -7.76
CA ILE A 152 19.13 -2.66 -7.07
C ILE A 152 20.12 -2.79 -5.90
N LEU A 153 21.18 -1.97 -5.92
CA LEU A 153 22.29 -1.99 -4.96
C LEU A 153 22.70 -0.58 -4.48
N ASN A 154 22.05 0.47 -4.97
CA ASN A 154 22.30 1.85 -4.53
C ASN A 154 21.55 2.09 -3.21
N ASN A 155 22.26 2.60 -2.20
CA ASN A 155 21.72 2.79 -0.85
C ASN A 155 20.47 3.68 -0.86
N ASP A 156 20.50 4.82 -1.55
CA ASP A 156 19.38 5.77 -1.62
C ASP A 156 18.10 5.10 -2.16
N SER A 157 18.25 4.21 -3.14
CA SER A 157 17.14 3.44 -3.71
C SER A 157 16.63 2.34 -2.77
N LEU A 158 17.53 1.71 -2.01
CA LEU A 158 17.18 0.67 -1.03
C LEU A 158 16.52 1.26 0.23
N GLU A 159 16.97 2.45 0.65
CA GLU A 159 16.40 3.24 1.74
C GLU A 159 14.98 3.67 1.37
N LEU A 160 14.78 4.28 0.19
CA LEU A 160 13.45 4.65 -0.30
C LEU A 160 12.51 3.45 -0.47
N LEU A 161 13.01 2.28 -0.91
CA LEU A 161 12.19 1.05 -0.94
C LEU A 161 11.84 0.55 0.46
N GLY A 162 12.74 0.67 1.43
CA GLY A 162 12.48 0.38 2.84
C GLY A 162 11.41 1.29 3.44
N GLU A 163 11.45 2.60 3.16
CA GLU A 163 10.40 3.55 3.55
C GLU A 163 9.05 3.22 2.91
N LEU A 164 9.03 2.91 1.60
CA LEU A 164 7.79 2.61 0.86
C LEU A 164 7.13 1.30 1.29
N THR A 165 7.92 0.26 1.55
CA THR A 165 7.44 -1.02 2.11
C THR A 165 7.26 -0.98 3.63
N ARG A 166 7.62 0.14 4.27
CA ARG A 166 7.67 0.37 5.72
C ARG A 166 8.52 -0.65 6.51
N ASP A 167 9.35 -1.41 5.81
CA ASP A 167 10.14 -2.50 6.38
C ASP A 167 11.63 -2.22 6.12
N THR A 168 12.33 -1.83 7.19
CA THR A 168 13.75 -1.46 7.15
C THR A 168 14.65 -2.66 6.90
N GLY A 169 15.72 -2.47 6.10
CA GLY A 169 16.75 -3.48 5.92
C GLY A 169 16.70 -4.26 4.61
N VAL A 170 16.15 -3.68 3.53
CA VAL A 170 16.40 -4.20 2.17
C VAL A 170 17.88 -4.00 1.84
N THR A 171 18.61 -5.10 1.58
CA THR A 171 20.05 -5.10 1.27
C THR A 171 20.35 -5.26 -0.22
N SER A 172 19.44 -5.88 -0.97
CA SER A 172 19.38 -5.75 -2.44
C SER A 172 17.97 -6.09 -2.94
N VAL A 173 17.65 -5.70 -4.18
CA VAL A 173 16.48 -6.24 -4.89
C VAL A 173 16.93 -6.86 -6.20
N LEU A 174 16.79 -8.18 -6.35
CA LEU A 174 17.08 -8.89 -7.60
C LEU A 174 15.89 -8.76 -8.55
N LEU A 175 16.13 -8.30 -9.77
CA LEU A 175 15.09 -7.99 -10.73
C LEU A 175 14.92 -9.09 -11.80
N PRO A 176 13.69 -9.37 -12.25
CA PRO A 176 13.42 -10.33 -13.31
C PRO A 176 13.99 -9.81 -14.63
N HIS A 177 14.68 -10.69 -15.36
CA HIS A 177 15.40 -10.32 -16.56
C HIS A 177 15.43 -11.47 -17.56
N GLN A 178 15.59 -11.11 -18.83
CA GLN A 178 15.82 -12.03 -19.93
C GLN A 178 17.24 -11.83 -20.47
N SER A 179 17.93 -12.93 -20.76
CA SER A 179 19.20 -12.96 -21.47
C SER A 179 18.97 -13.38 -22.92
N SER A 180 19.34 -12.54 -23.87
CA SER A 180 19.33 -12.91 -25.28
C SER A 180 20.53 -13.79 -25.59
N SER A 181 20.32 -14.97 -26.18
CA SER A 181 21.41 -15.87 -26.57
C SER A 181 22.34 -15.29 -27.65
N SER A 182 21.93 -14.21 -28.32
CA SER A 182 22.68 -13.54 -29.40
C SER A 182 23.40 -12.25 -28.98
N GLN A 183 23.11 -11.72 -27.78
CA GLN A 183 23.67 -10.46 -27.28
C GLN A 183 23.89 -10.56 -25.77
N SER A 184 25.09 -10.20 -25.28
CA SER A 184 25.41 -10.15 -23.83
C SER A 184 24.67 -9.03 -23.06
N GLN A 185 23.54 -8.55 -23.60
CA GLN A 185 22.71 -7.52 -23.02
C GLN A 185 21.58 -8.18 -22.24
N VAL A 186 21.56 -7.92 -20.94
CA VAL A 186 20.48 -8.30 -20.04
C VAL A 186 19.39 -7.23 -20.12
N THR A 187 18.14 -7.65 -20.29
CA THR A 187 16.97 -6.75 -20.33
C THR A 187 15.96 -7.11 -19.26
N LEU A 188 15.49 -6.14 -18.49
CA LEU A 188 14.40 -6.35 -17.52
C LEU A 188 13.10 -6.76 -18.23
N CYS A 189 12.34 -7.64 -17.60
CA CYS A 189 11.05 -8.15 -18.08
C CYS A 189 10.00 -8.15 -16.96
N ASN A 190 8.77 -8.57 -17.28
CA ASN A 190 7.78 -8.87 -16.24
C ASN A 190 8.23 -10.05 -15.38
N GLY A 191 7.86 -10.06 -14.09
CA GLY A 191 8.04 -11.23 -13.22
C GLY A 191 8.33 -10.90 -11.76
N SER A 192 8.62 -11.93 -10.96
CA SER A 192 8.96 -11.78 -9.55
C SER A 192 10.29 -11.05 -9.36
N ALA A 193 10.26 -9.96 -8.58
CA ALA A 193 11.45 -9.33 -8.02
C ALA A 193 11.67 -9.85 -6.59
N TRP A 194 12.92 -10.02 -6.18
CA TRP A 194 13.28 -10.61 -4.89
C TRP A 194 14.01 -9.61 -4.00
N TYR A 195 13.38 -9.23 -2.90
CA TYR A 195 13.95 -8.42 -1.85
C TYR A 195 14.84 -9.29 -0.98
N GLU A 196 16.14 -8.99 -0.91
CA GLU A 196 17.09 -9.64 0.00
C GLU A 196 17.25 -8.81 1.27
N ARG A 197 17.04 -9.43 2.43
CA ARG A 197 17.20 -8.82 3.77
C ARG A 197 18.27 -9.55 4.59
N PRO A 198 18.75 -9.00 5.73
CA PRO A 198 19.69 -9.68 6.62
C PRO A 198 19.26 -11.10 6.99
N ALA A 199 20.22 -11.93 7.40
CA ALA A 199 20.02 -13.36 7.70
C ALA A 199 19.44 -14.20 6.52
N ARG A 200 19.60 -13.75 5.27
CA ARG A 200 19.12 -14.41 4.04
C ARG A 200 17.60 -14.54 3.94
N LYS A 201 16.85 -13.66 4.62
CA LYS A 201 15.43 -13.50 4.37
C LYS A 201 15.22 -13.03 2.92
N ARG A 202 14.29 -13.66 2.20
CA ARG A 202 13.95 -13.37 0.80
C ARG A 202 12.45 -13.32 0.64
N GLU A 203 11.98 -12.22 0.07
CA GLU A 203 10.57 -11.84 -0.02
C GLU A 203 10.31 -11.34 -1.44
N GLN A 204 9.07 -11.46 -1.93
CA GLN A 204 8.74 -11.16 -3.32
C GLN A 204 7.99 -9.83 -3.47
N GLY A 205 8.25 -9.19 -4.61
CA GLY A 205 7.33 -8.28 -5.26
C GLY A 205 7.23 -8.64 -6.74
N TYR A 206 6.58 -7.80 -7.53
CA TYR A 206 6.43 -8.04 -8.97
C TYR A 206 6.85 -6.81 -9.77
N LEU A 207 7.64 -7.03 -10.83
CA LEU A 207 8.02 -5.99 -11.77
C LEU A 207 7.11 -6.04 -12.99
N VAL A 208 6.52 -4.90 -13.34
CA VAL A 208 5.69 -4.70 -14.54
C VAL A 208 6.44 -3.81 -15.52
N ALA A 209 6.75 -4.33 -16.70
CA ALA A 209 7.34 -3.58 -17.80
C ALA A 209 6.26 -2.96 -18.68
N LEU A 210 6.31 -1.63 -18.86
CA LEU A 210 5.42 -0.85 -19.70
C LEU A 210 6.20 -0.32 -20.91
N LYS A 211 5.96 -0.86 -22.11
CA LYS A 211 6.73 -0.51 -23.32
C LYS A 211 6.35 0.88 -23.86
N PRO A 212 7.18 1.49 -24.73
CA PRO A 212 6.84 2.73 -25.42
C PRO A 212 5.45 2.69 -26.06
N GLY A 213 4.60 3.67 -25.74
CA GLY A 213 3.23 3.80 -26.23
C GLY A 213 2.18 2.94 -25.51
N GLU A 214 2.55 2.09 -24.54
CA GLU A 214 1.58 1.35 -23.73
C GLU A 214 1.03 2.20 -22.57
N HIS A 215 -0.21 1.91 -22.18
CA HIS A 215 -0.91 2.52 -21.04
C HIS A 215 -1.20 1.46 -19.97
N LEU A 216 -0.79 1.74 -18.75
CA LEU A 216 -1.12 0.97 -17.56
C LEU A 216 -2.28 1.64 -16.82
N SER A 217 -3.38 0.91 -16.61
CA SER A 217 -4.45 1.27 -15.68
C SER A 217 -4.55 0.20 -14.60
N ALA A 218 -4.32 0.55 -13.34
CA ALA A 218 -4.51 -0.36 -12.21
C ALA A 218 -5.60 0.14 -11.24
N CYS A 219 -6.36 -0.80 -10.70
CA CYS A 219 -7.26 -0.61 -9.57
C CYS A 219 -6.68 -1.39 -8.39
N ILE A 220 -6.54 -0.75 -7.24
CA ILE A 220 -6.06 -1.39 -6.01
C ILE A 220 -7.28 -1.63 -5.11
N ASP A 221 -7.48 -2.86 -4.63
CA ASP A 221 -8.55 -3.22 -3.72
C ASP A 221 -8.05 -4.03 -2.52
N THR A 222 -8.92 -4.23 -1.53
CA THR A 222 -8.62 -4.86 -0.23
C THR A 222 -9.84 -5.66 0.23
N ASP A 223 -9.61 -6.73 1.00
CA ASP A 223 -10.58 -7.38 1.89
C ASP A 223 -9.92 -7.77 3.24
N ALA A 224 -9.07 -6.89 3.77
CA ALA A 224 -8.41 -7.11 5.05
C ALA A 224 -9.20 -6.54 6.24
N MET A 225 -9.05 -7.17 7.40
CA MET A 225 -9.28 -6.50 8.68
C MET A 225 -8.02 -5.79 9.20
N GLY A 226 -6.83 -6.25 8.80
CA GLY A 226 -5.54 -5.65 9.16
C GLY A 226 -5.18 -4.39 8.36
N ARG A 227 -4.16 -3.65 8.83
CA ARG A 227 -3.60 -2.51 8.10
C ARG A 227 -2.63 -3.00 7.03
N ASN A 228 -3.04 -2.88 5.78
CA ASN A 228 -2.32 -3.32 4.59
C ASN A 228 -1.95 -2.15 3.67
N SER A 229 -0.79 -2.25 3.02
CA SER A 229 -0.18 -1.21 2.19
C SER A 229 0.50 -1.82 0.97
N LEU A 230 0.24 -1.23 -0.21
CA LEU A 230 0.89 -1.59 -1.48
C LEU A 230 1.75 -0.41 -1.94
N ALA A 231 3.06 -0.63 -2.03
CA ALA A 231 4.01 0.26 -2.65
C ALA A 231 4.13 0.00 -4.15
N VAL A 232 4.25 1.08 -4.94
CA VAL A 232 4.56 1.04 -6.37
C VAL A 232 5.68 2.04 -6.66
N ALA A 233 6.79 1.57 -7.24
CA ALA A 233 7.97 2.41 -7.49
C ALA A 233 8.45 2.28 -8.95
N GLU A 234 8.67 3.40 -9.63
CA GLU A 234 9.16 3.41 -11.01
C GLU A 234 10.69 3.28 -11.05
N ILE A 235 11.20 2.20 -11.65
CA ILE A 235 12.62 1.97 -11.92
C ILE A 235 12.95 2.09 -13.41
N ASP A 236 14.21 2.45 -13.70
CA ASP A 236 14.76 2.46 -15.05
C ASP A 236 15.31 1.09 -15.48
N SER A 237 15.77 0.99 -16.74
CA SER A 237 16.37 -0.21 -17.30
C SER A 237 17.69 -0.66 -16.64
N SER A 238 18.28 0.17 -15.79
CA SER A 238 19.47 -0.12 -14.98
C SER A 238 19.14 -0.48 -13.53
N GLY A 239 17.86 -0.42 -13.13
CA GLY A 239 17.39 -0.72 -11.78
C GLY A 239 17.50 0.45 -10.79
N TYR A 240 17.70 1.69 -11.25
CA TYR A 240 17.62 2.86 -10.38
C TYR A 240 16.18 3.35 -10.26
N LEU A 241 15.79 3.82 -9.08
CA LEU A 241 14.52 4.51 -8.90
C LEU A 241 14.55 5.86 -9.62
N THR A 242 13.53 6.12 -10.42
CA THR A 242 13.38 7.36 -11.21
C THR A 242 12.67 8.48 -10.45
N GLY A 243 12.30 8.24 -9.19
CA GLY A 243 11.68 9.20 -8.27
C GLY A 243 10.15 9.18 -8.26
N LYS A 244 9.48 8.44 -9.15
CA LYS A 244 8.02 8.27 -9.08
C LYS A 244 7.66 7.09 -8.18
N THR A 245 7.04 7.38 -7.05
CA THR A 245 6.68 6.41 -6.01
C THR A 245 5.27 6.67 -5.50
N MET A 246 4.51 5.62 -5.26
CA MET A 246 3.09 5.66 -4.85
C MET A 246 2.85 4.61 -3.76
N GLN A 247 1.94 4.90 -2.85
CA GLN A 247 1.59 3.99 -1.76
C GLN A 247 0.07 4.00 -1.54
N PHE A 248 -0.55 2.83 -1.58
CA PHE A 248 -1.98 2.63 -1.38
C PHE A 248 -2.17 1.94 -0.03
N ASN A 249 -2.91 2.57 0.89
CA ASN A 249 -3.13 2.05 2.24
C ASN A 249 -4.62 1.79 2.43
N ASN A 250 -5.02 0.59 2.84
CA ASN A 250 -6.44 0.28 3.05
C ASN A 250 -7.06 1.06 4.23
N LEU A 251 -6.23 1.57 5.14
CA LEU A 251 -6.64 2.27 6.34
C LEU A 251 -5.83 3.56 6.53
N PRO A 252 -6.48 4.71 6.82
CA PRO A 252 -5.78 5.98 7.00
C PRO A 252 -4.97 6.00 8.29
N SER A 253 -3.76 6.57 8.22
CA SER A 253 -2.87 6.76 9.36
C SER A 253 -3.55 7.55 10.49
N GLY A 254 -3.46 7.05 11.72
CA GLY A 254 -3.87 7.78 12.93
C GLY A 254 -5.37 7.78 13.27
N VAL A 255 -6.22 7.02 12.57
CA VAL A 255 -7.67 7.02 12.84
C VAL A 255 -8.16 5.66 13.34
N SER A 256 -8.21 5.48 14.67
CA SER A 256 -8.59 4.24 15.34
C SER A 256 -10.10 3.97 15.46
N THR A 257 -10.96 4.89 14.99
CA THR A 257 -12.41 4.89 15.33
C THR A 257 -13.39 5.04 14.18
N VAL A 258 -12.93 5.19 12.93
CA VAL A 258 -13.84 5.17 11.76
C VAL A 258 -14.34 3.74 11.55
N GLN A 259 -15.63 3.57 11.22
CA GLN A 259 -16.14 2.28 10.75
C GLN A 259 -15.48 1.95 9.41
N GLN A 260 -14.49 1.05 9.46
CA GLN A 260 -13.64 0.70 8.34
C GLN A 260 -14.43 -0.14 7.33
N ALA A 261 -14.39 0.23 6.06
CA ALA A 261 -14.87 -0.63 4.98
C ALA A 261 -13.84 -1.75 4.80
N ARG A 262 -14.07 -2.91 5.44
CA ARG A 262 -13.23 -4.13 5.32
C ARG A 262 -12.87 -4.46 3.87
N ALA A 263 -13.82 -4.27 2.95
CA ALA A 263 -13.61 -4.51 1.53
C ALA A 263 -13.99 -3.31 0.66
N GLY A 264 -13.16 -2.99 -0.34
CA GLY A 264 -13.37 -1.85 -1.23
C GLY A 264 -12.17 -1.52 -2.12
N ALA A 265 -12.36 -0.58 -3.05
CA ALA A 265 -11.25 0.01 -3.80
C ALA A 265 -10.47 0.99 -2.90
N VAL A 266 -9.16 0.82 -2.83
CA VAL A 266 -8.21 1.63 -2.07
C VAL A 266 -7.66 2.79 -2.91
N GLY A 267 -7.53 2.60 -4.23
CA GLY A 267 -7.09 3.65 -5.15
C GLY A 267 -6.94 3.18 -6.60
N GLU A 268 -6.57 4.10 -7.48
CA GLU A 268 -6.27 3.83 -8.89
C GLU A 268 -4.89 4.36 -9.27
N LEU A 269 -4.27 3.73 -10.27
CA LEU A 269 -3.07 4.19 -10.96
C LEU A 269 -3.33 4.25 -12.46
N SER A 270 -2.86 5.30 -13.14
CA SER A 270 -2.95 5.43 -14.60
C SER A 270 -1.68 6.06 -15.18
N GLU A 271 -0.88 5.27 -15.89
CA GLU A 271 0.44 5.65 -16.41
C GLU A 271 0.54 5.39 -17.92
N ILE A 272 0.88 6.42 -18.71
CA ILE A 272 1.16 6.27 -20.14
C ILE A 272 2.66 6.37 -20.35
N ASN A 273 3.28 5.37 -20.97
CA ASN A 273 4.68 5.46 -21.35
C ASN A 273 4.84 6.23 -22.68
N ALA A 274 4.83 7.56 -22.60
CA ALA A 274 5.10 8.44 -23.72
C ALA A 274 6.59 8.53 -24.13
N SER A 275 7.49 7.78 -23.48
CA SER A 275 8.94 7.82 -23.74
C SER A 275 9.37 6.79 -24.80
N ALA A 276 10.59 6.94 -25.32
CA ALA A 276 11.18 5.99 -26.26
C ALA A 276 11.74 4.70 -25.61
N TYR A 277 11.69 4.59 -24.28
CA TYR A 277 12.27 3.49 -23.50
C TYR A 277 11.20 2.77 -22.68
N THR A 278 11.40 1.49 -22.36
CA THR A 278 10.51 0.77 -21.45
C THR A 278 10.61 1.35 -20.04
N LYS A 279 9.47 1.67 -19.43
CA LYS A 279 9.34 2.00 -18.00
C LYS A 279 9.06 0.73 -17.22
N TYR A 280 9.50 0.67 -15.96
CA TYR A 280 9.29 -0.51 -15.12
C TYR A 280 8.70 -0.08 -13.77
N TYR A 281 7.65 -0.75 -13.31
CA TYR A 281 6.95 -0.46 -12.06
C TYR A 281 7.07 -1.67 -11.13
N LEU A 282 7.71 -1.47 -9.98
CA LEU A 282 7.92 -2.48 -8.96
C LEU A 282 6.82 -2.39 -7.90
N PHE A 283 6.03 -3.45 -7.77
CA PHE A 283 4.92 -3.58 -6.81
C PHE A 283 5.36 -4.43 -5.61
N ALA A 284 5.07 -4.00 -4.39
CA ALA A 284 5.29 -4.78 -3.17
C ALA A 284 4.25 -4.47 -2.08
N GLY A 285 3.61 -5.52 -1.56
CA GLY A 285 2.66 -5.46 -0.45
C GLY A 285 3.34 -5.59 0.92
N SER A 286 2.74 -4.96 1.93
CA SER A 286 3.20 -4.93 3.32
C SER A 286 2.00 -4.82 4.26
N HIS A 287 2.09 -5.48 5.41
CA HIS A 287 1.06 -5.48 6.45
C HIS A 287 1.65 -5.04 7.79
N MET A 288 0.79 -4.64 8.72
CA MET A 288 1.17 -4.21 10.06
C MET A 288 0.63 -5.17 11.13
N LEU A 289 1.54 -5.57 12.02
CA LEU A 289 1.29 -6.35 13.22
C LEU A 289 1.64 -5.51 14.45
N TYR A 290 1.19 -5.96 15.62
CA TYR A 290 1.68 -5.44 16.90
C TYR A 290 2.66 -6.43 17.53
N ASP A 291 3.72 -5.92 18.16
CA ASP A 291 4.66 -6.73 18.94
C ASP A 291 4.16 -6.99 20.38
N ASP A 292 4.94 -7.75 21.16
CA ASP A 292 4.67 -8.02 22.58
C ASP A 292 4.56 -6.75 23.46
N ASN A 293 4.95 -5.58 22.94
CA ASN A 293 4.92 -4.26 23.59
C ASN A 293 3.86 -3.31 22.99
N GLU A 294 2.94 -3.84 22.17
CA GLU A 294 1.91 -3.08 21.43
C GLU A 294 2.48 -2.06 20.42
N GLN A 295 3.73 -2.22 19.96
CA GLN A 295 4.34 -1.36 18.94
C GLN A 295 4.00 -1.85 17.52
N GLU A 296 3.68 -0.92 16.62
CA GLU A 296 3.44 -1.23 15.20
C GLU A 296 4.73 -1.74 14.55
N ILE A 297 4.72 -2.99 14.07
CA ILE A 297 5.76 -3.57 13.23
C ILE A 297 5.17 -3.86 11.86
N TRP A 298 5.79 -3.31 10.82
CA TRP A 298 5.47 -3.61 9.44
C TRP A 298 6.32 -4.80 8.93
N ARG A 299 5.71 -5.64 8.09
CA ARG A 299 6.35 -6.79 7.44
C ARG A 299 5.91 -6.85 5.98
N GLN A 300 6.77 -7.39 5.10
CA GLN A 300 6.38 -7.68 3.71
C GLN A 300 5.37 -8.83 3.65
N SER A 301 4.27 -8.63 2.90
CA SER A 301 3.20 -9.62 2.72
C SER A 301 3.60 -10.71 1.71
N ASP A 302 3.10 -11.94 1.89
CA ASP A 302 3.30 -13.01 0.89
C ASP A 302 2.57 -12.62 -0.40
N PHE A 303 2.98 -13.16 -1.55
CA PHE A 303 2.62 -12.65 -2.88
C PHE A 303 2.25 -13.77 -3.87
N GLU A 304 1.15 -13.57 -4.60
CA GLU A 304 0.72 -14.45 -5.68
C GLU A 304 0.30 -13.69 -6.96
N VAL A 305 0.68 -14.24 -8.13
CA VAL A 305 0.11 -13.86 -9.43
C VAL A 305 -1.16 -14.68 -9.66
N GLN A 306 -2.32 -14.09 -9.40
CA GLN A 306 -3.62 -14.77 -9.49
C GLN A 306 -4.17 -14.81 -10.93
N LEU A 307 -3.73 -13.87 -11.79
CA LEU A 307 -4.03 -13.86 -13.22
C LEU A 307 -2.86 -13.23 -13.99
N ASP A 308 -2.41 -13.87 -15.06
CA ASP A 308 -1.48 -13.30 -16.05
C ASP A 308 -1.99 -13.69 -17.45
N GLN A 309 -2.62 -12.73 -18.14
CA GLN A 309 -3.22 -12.89 -19.47
C GLN A 309 -2.94 -11.67 -20.34
N ASP A 310 -3.26 -11.77 -21.64
CA ASP A 310 -2.90 -10.80 -22.67
C ASP A 310 -3.36 -9.36 -22.33
N GLY A 311 -2.46 -8.57 -21.73
CA GLY A 311 -2.75 -7.20 -21.27
C GLY A 311 -3.51 -7.08 -19.94
N LEU A 312 -3.69 -8.17 -19.18
CA LEU A 312 -4.37 -8.18 -17.88
C LEU A 312 -3.60 -8.99 -16.84
N LEU A 313 -3.35 -8.38 -15.67
CA LEU A 313 -2.58 -8.97 -14.59
C LEU A 313 -3.31 -8.73 -13.27
N VAL A 314 -3.48 -9.77 -12.44
CA VAL A 314 -3.97 -9.64 -11.06
C VAL A 314 -2.91 -10.15 -10.10
N LEU A 315 -2.50 -9.27 -9.20
CA LEU A 315 -1.46 -9.48 -8.21
C LEU A 315 -2.12 -9.39 -6.83
N GLY A 316 -1.98 -10.44 -6.02
CA GLY A 316 -2.51 -10.48 -4.66
C GLY A 316 -1.41 -10.57 -3.61
N TRP A 317 -1.69 -10.00 -2.44
CA TRP A 317 -0.84 -10.07 -1.25
C TRP A 317 -1.63 -10.49 -0.02
N ASP A 318 -0.95 -11.18 0.89
CA ASP A 318 -1.52 -11.89 2.04
C ASP A 318 -0.76 -11.53 3.33
N ASP A 319 -1.48 -11.15 4.39
CA ASP A 319 -0.89 -10.65 5.65
C ASP A 319 -0.29 -11.76 6.53
N SER A 320 -0.41 -13.02 6.13
CA SER A 320 0.25 -14.14 6.79
C SER A 320 1.75 -14.26 6.53
N GLY A 321 2.31 -13.40 5.66
CA GLY A 321 3.75 -13.24 5.45
C GLY A 321 4.51 -14.49 4.97
N TYR A 322 5.81 -14.33 4.69
CA TYR A 322 6.59 -15.42 4.09
C TYR A 322 6.83 -16.57 5.05
N SER A 323 6.15 -17.69 4.81
CA SER A 323 6.17 -18.93 5.61
C SER A 323 7.55 -19.54 5.90
N GLY A 324 8.62 -19.14 5.21
CA GLY A 324 10.00 -19.54 5.50
C GLY A 324 10.74 -18.67 6.55
N LEU A 325 10.14 -17.56 6.99
CA LEU A 325 10.82 -16.50 7.76
C LEU A 325 10.29 -16.31 9.19
N ILE A 326 9.23 -17.03 9.53
CA ILE A 326 8.38 -16.77 10.69
C ILE A 326 8.47 -17.99 11.63
N GLN A 327 8.77 -17.76 12.90
CA GLN A 327 8.89 -18.85 13.86
C GLN A 327 7.50 -19.45 14.15
N ALA A 328 7.42 -20.76 14.39
CA ALA A 328 6.18 -21.50 14.65
C ALA A 328 5.42 -21.11 15.96
N LYS A 329 5.77 -19.96 16.55
CA LYS A 329 5.12 -19.32 17.71
C LYS A 329 4.63 -17.89 17.43
N GLU A 330 5.00 -17.30 16.29
CA GLU A 330 4.63 -15.92 15.92
C GLU A 330 3.24 -15.82 15.29
N PHE A 331 2.57 -16.95 15.04
CA PHE A 331 1.20 -17.01 14.54
C PHE A 331 0.25 -17.63 15.56
N GLU A 332 -0.81 -16.90 15.91
CA GLU A 332 -1.97 -17.46 16.62
C GLU A 332 -2.88 -18.29 15.69
N ALA A 333 -2.87 -18.01 14.38
CA ALA A 333 -3.63 -18.70 13.35
C ALA A 333 -2.77 -19.04 12.13
N PRO A 334 -3.01 -20.18 11.44
CA PRO A 334 -2.31 -20.51 10.20
C PRO A 334 -2.63 -19.52 9.07
N PRO A 335 -1.72 -19.36 8.08
CA PRO A 335 -1.97 -18.54 6.90
C PRO A 335 -3.23 -19.01 6.17
N ASP A 336 -4.16 -18.10 5.87
CA ASP A 336 -5.40 -18.40 5.15
C ASP A 336 -5.25 -18.33 3.62
N ARG A 337 -4.23 -17.62 3.13
CA ARG A 337 -3.73 -17.68 1.73
C ARG A 337 -4.79 -17.34 0.71
N ASP A 338 -5.61 -16.35 1.02
CA ASP A 338 -6.58 -15.84 0.06
C ASP A 338 -6.03 -14.69 -0.80
N TYR A 339 -4.87 -14.14 -0.40
CA TYR A 339 -4.15 -13.05 -1.06
C TYR A 339 -5.10 -11.89 -1.45
N ASN A 340 -6.09 -11.61 -0.60
CA ASN A 340 -7.08 -10.57 -0.85
C ASN A 340 -6.90 -9.32 0.01
N ASP A 341 -6.03 -9.38 1.02
CA ASP A 341 -5.74 -8.29 1.96
C ASP A 341 -5.37 -7.00 1.24
N ILE A 342 -4.55 -7.11 0.21
CA ILE A 342 -4.44 -6.07 -0.83
C ILE A 342 -4.19 -6.72 -2.19
N ARG A 343 -4.87 -6.22 -3.22
CA ARG A 343 -4.75 -6.68 -4.60
C ARG A 343 -4.55 -5.51 -5.55
N ALA A 344 -3.81 -5.76 -6.62
CA ALA A 344 -3.74 -4.90 -7.79
C ALA A 344 -4.37 -5.63 -8.98
N MET A 345 -5.39 -5.03 -9.59
CA MET A 345 -5.96 -5.44 -10.87
C MET A 345 -5.45 -4.47 -11.94
N LEU A 346 -4.53 -4.93 -12.79
CA LEU A 346 -3.84 -4.13 -13.79
C LEU A 346 -4.33 -4.48 -15.20
N ARG A 347 -4.49 -3.46 -16.03
CA ARG A 347 -4.64 -3.56 -17.48
C ARG A 347 -3.51 -2.80 -18.16
N ILE A 348 -2.84 -3.46 -19.10
CA ILE A 348 -1.82 -2.89 -19.96
C ILE A 348 -2.38 -2.90 -21.38
N SER A 349 -2.82 -1.74 -21.86
CA SER A 349 -3.28 -1.57 -23.24
C SER A 349 -2.14 -1.11 -24.13
N SER A 350 -1.91 -1.83 -25.22
CA SER A 350 -1.10 -1.38 -26.35
C SER A 350 -2.06 -0.80 -27.41
N PRO A 351 -1.69 0.22 -28.20
CA PRO A 351 -2.55 0.85 -29.20
C PRO A 351 -2.94 -0.05 -30.40
N ILE A 352 -2.54 -1.33 -30.40
CA ILE A 352 -2.84 -2.31 -31.44
C ILE A 352 -3.03 -3.70 -30.82
N LYS A 353 -4.27 -4.15 -30.64
CA LYS A 353 -4.72 -5.56 -30.64
C LYS A 353 -6.25 -5.59 -30.49
N HIS A 354 -6.98 -5.97 -31.54
CA HIS A 354 -8.39 -6.36 -31.42
C HIS A 354 -8.48 -7.89 -31.40
N GLY A 355 -8.99 -8.46 -30.31
CA GLY A 355 -9.43 -9.85 -30.26
C GLY A 355 -10.86 -9.98 -30.84
N GLN A 356 -11.22 -11.18 -31.29
CA GLN A 356 -12.60 -11.51 -31.67
C GLN A 356 -13.14 -12.61 -30.75
N GLY A 357 -14.27 -12.37 -30.10
CA GLY A 357 -15.02 -13.34 -29.31
C GLY A 357 -15.12 -13.00 -27.82
N LEU A 358 -16.27 -13.37 -27.22
CA LEU A 358 -16.49 -13.37 -25.78
C LEU A 358 -15.63 -14.48 -25.14
N VAL A 359 -14.69 -14.09 -24.29
CA VAL A 359 -13.77 -15.02 -23.61
C VAL A 359 -14.07 -15.03 -22.10
N PHE A 360 -14.28 -16.24 -21.59
CA PHE A 360 -14.29 -16.56 -20.16
C PHE A 360 -13.02 -17.32 -19.80
N SER A 361 -12.40 -16.94 -18.69
CA SER A 361 -11.29 -17.70 -18.10
C SER A 361 -11.53 -17.88 -16.61
N PRO A 362 -11.47 -19.12 -16.07
CA PRO A 362 -11.52 -20.40 -16.79
C PRO A 362 -12.74 -20.55 -17.71
N PRO A 363 -12.71 -21.49 -18.69
CA PRO A 363 -13.81 -21.72 -19.62
C PRO A 363 -15.11 -22.12 -18.92
N ALA A 364 -16.24 -21.78 -19.55
CA ALA A 364 -17.57 -22.14 -19.08
C ALA A 364 -17.72 -23.66 -18.83
N ILE A 365 -18.20 -24.02 -17.64
CA ILE A 365 -18.75 -25.37 -17.40
C ILE A 365 -20.02 -25.51 -18.27
N THR A 366 -20.25 -26.71 -18.82
CA THR A 366 -21.29 -27.03 -19.82
C THR A 366 -22.60 -26.26 -19.58
N PRO A 367 -23.16 -25.53 -20.59
CA PRO A 367 -24.29 -24.64 -20.38
C PRO A 367 -25.54 -25.36 -19.85
N GLU A 368 -25.79 -25.24 -18.55
CA GLU A 368 -27.05 -25.62 -17.93
C GLU A 368 -28.06 -24.47 -18.13
N GLN A 369 -29.15 -24.77 -18.85
CA GLN A 369 -30.27 -23.84 -18.96
C GLN A 369 -31.09 -23.92 -17.68
N LEU A 370 -31.10 -22.84 -16.90
CA LEU A 370 -31.90 -22.79 -15.68
C LEU A 370 -33.40 -22.87 -16.02
N ALA A 371 -34.15 -23.53 -15.14
CA ALA A 371 -35.59 -23.27 -15.07
C ALA A 371 -35.81 -21.77 -14.75
N PRO A 372 -36.91 -21.15 -15.19
CA PRO A 372 -37.20 -19.75 -14.92
C PRO A 372 -37.60 -19.55 -13.45
N GLU A 373 -36.62 -19.63 -12.55
CA GLU A 373 -36.73 -19.29 -11.13
C GLU A 373 -36.46 -17.80 -10.90
N GLU A 374 -36.93 -17.29 -9.76
CA GLU A 374 -36.92 -15.86 -9.44
C GLU A 374 -35.49 -15.27 -9.48
N SER A 375 -35.32 -14.18 -10.23
CA SER A 375 -34.04 -13.50 -10.52
C SER A 375 -33.43 -12.79 -9.30
N LYS A 376 -33.00 -13.57 -8.32
CA LYS A 376 -32.34 -13.12 -7.09
C LYS A 376 -30.83 -13.15 -7.27
N GLY A 377 -30.22 -11.98 -7.32
CA GLY A 377 -28.78 -11.77 -7.47
C GLY A 377 -28.44 -10.34 -7.87
N TYR A 378 -27.16 -10.02 -7.98
CA TYR A 378 -26.69 -8.70 -8.40
C TYR A 378 -26.56 -8.63 -9.93
N THR A 379 -27.23 -7.66 -10.55
CA THR A 379 -27.13 -7.43 -12.00
C THR A 379 -26.04 -6.43 -12.35
N PHE A 380 -25.33 -6.71 -13.44
CA PHE A 380 -24.37 -5.79 -14.05
C PHE A 380 -24.45 -5.90 -15.57
N GLN A 381 -23.91 -4.88 -16.25
CA GLN A 381 -23.77 -4.87 -17.70
C GLN A 381 -22.29 -4.80 -18.07
N VAL A 382 -21.93 -5.32 -19.23
CA VAL A 382 -20.60 -5.16 -19.84
C VAL A 382 -20.80 -4.45 -21.17
N ASP A 383 -20.28 -3.23 -21.25
CA ASP A 383 -20.43 -2.38 -22.42
C ASP A 383 -19.61 -2.94 -23.61
N PRO A 384 -19.88 -2.55 -24.88
CA PRO A 384 -19.09 -2.98 -26.03
C PRO A 384 -17.59 -2.77 -25.82
N HIS A 385 -16.78 -3.77 -26.19
CA HIS A 385 -15.31 -3.76 -26.07
C HIS A 385 -14.78 -3.55 -24.63
N GLN A 386 -15.62 -3.78 -23.62
CA GLN A 386 -15.26 -3.67 -22.20
C GLN A 386 -14.82 -5.02 -21.62
N GLN A 387 -13.83 -4.97 -20.74
CA GLN A 387 -13.37 -6.12 -19.96
C GLN A 387 -13.81 -5.97 -18.50
N VAL A 388 -14.27 -7.06 -17.88
CA VAL A 388 -14.58 -7.12 -16.45
C VAL A 388 -13.77 -8.23 -15.80
N ILE A 389 -12.93 -7.84 -14.84
CA ILE A 389 -12.32 -8.78 -13.89
C ILE A 389 -13.30 -8.95 -12.72
N MET A 390 -13.55 -10.20 -12.34
CA MET A 390 -14.34 -10.61 -11.20
C MET A 390 -13.46 -11.45 -10.28
N ALA A 391 -13.13 -10.95 -9.10
CA ALA A 391 -12.43 -11.72 -8.07
C ALA A 391 -13.44 -12.24 -7.04
N VAL A 392 -13.37 -13.53 -6.69
CA VAL A 392 -14.35 -14.18 -5.82
C VAL A 392 -13.68 -14.81 -4.62
N TYR A 393 -14.20 -14.49 -3.43
CA TYR A 393 -13.73 -14.99 -2.14
C TYR A 393 -14.88 -15.58 -1.31
N SER A 394 -14.57 -16.40 -0.31
CA SER A 394 -15.55 -17.17 0.45
C SER A 394 -15.08 -17.47 1.88
N ASP A 395 -15.64 -16.82 2.91
CA ASP A 395 -15.45 -17.23 4.32
C ASP A 395 -16.65 -18.03 4.86
N ALA A 396 -17.32 -18.79 3.98
CA ALA A 396 -18.43 -19.66 4.35
C ALA A 396 -17.99 -20.89 5.14
N MET A 397 -18.84 -21.29 6.09
CA MET A 397 -18.74 -22.58 6.79
C MET A 397 -19.31 -23.75 5.98
N TRP A 398 -20.27 -23.48 5.08
CA TRP A 398 -20.97 -24.48 4.29
C TRP A 398 -20.63 -24.41 2.81
N GLN A 399 -20.87 -25.49 2.07
CA GLN A 399 -20.66 -25.50 0.62
C GLN A 399 -21.50 -24.41 -0.06
N ASN A 400 -20.83 -23.51 -0.77
CA ASN A 400 -21.40 -22.37 -1.47
C ASN A 400 -21.10 -22.42 -2.98
N SER A 401 -22.05 -21.90 -3.75
CA SER A 401 -22.04 -21.88 -5.20
C SER A 401 -22.21 -20.44 -5.68
N MET A 402 -21.39 -20.05 -6.66
CA MET A 402 -21.40 -18.74 -7.28
C MET A 402 -21.62 -18.95 -8.78
N ARG A 403 -22.67 -18.34 -9.34
CA ARG A 403 -23.07 -18.47 -10.76
C ARG A 403 -23.16 -17.11 -11.43
N VAL A 404 -22.61 -17.00 -12.64
CA VAL A 404 -22.88 -15.87 -13.55
C VAL A 404 -23.80 -16.35 -14.66
N ILE A 405 -24.90 -15.64 -14.84
CA ILE A 405 -26.00 -15.98 -15.75
C ILE A 405 -26.16 -14.84 -16.77
N ASP A 406 -26.21 -15.20 -18.05
CA ASP A 406 -26.67 -14.30 -19.12
C ASP A 406 -28.18 -14.06 -18.95
N THR A 407 -28.56 -12.79 -18.75
CA THR A 407 -29.96 -12.42 -18.46
C THR A 407 -30.85 -12.40 -19.70
N HIS A 408 -30.28 -12.37 -20.91
CA HIS A 408 -31.03 -12.46 -22.16
C HIS A 408 -31.36 -13.93 -22.48
N THR A 409 -30.38 -14.82 -22.40
CA THR A 409 -30.59 -16.25 -22.74
C THR A 409 -31.00 -17.13 -21.55
N GLY A 410 -30.88 -16.65 -20.31
CA GLY A 410 -31.11 -17.41 -19.09
C GLY A 410 -30.08 -18.53 -18.85
N ARG A 411 -28.95 -18.50 -19.56
CA ARG A 411 -27.91 -19.54 -19.49
C ARG A 411 -26.88 -19.20 -18.43
N ILE A 412 -26.47 -20.23 -17.68
CA ILE A 412 -25.26 -20.14 -16.87
C ILE A 412 -24.08 -20.09 -17.84
N ILE A 413 -23.36 -18.98 -17.82
CA ILE A 413 -22.14 -18.77 -18.61
C ILE A 413 -20.90 -19.16 -17.80
N TRP A 414 -20.99 -19.13 -16.47
CA TRP A 414 -19.95 -19.61 -15.57
C TRP A 414 -20.54 -20.00 -14.21
N SER A 415 -19.94 -20.99 -13.56
CA SER A 415 -20.30 -21.41 -12.21
C SER A 415 -19.13 -22.06 -11.50
N ASP A 416 -19.03 -21.84 -10.20
CA ASP A 416 -18.23 -22.63 -9.27
C ASP A 416 -19.10 -23.02 -8.07
N ASP A 417 -19.25 -24.33 -7.84
CA ASP A 417 -20.06 -24.91 -6.76
C ASP A 417 -19.24 -25.25 -5.50
N GLY A 418 -17.93 -24.95 -5.49
CA GLY A 418 -17.03 -25.13 -4.35
C GLY A 418 -16.71 -26.58 -3.98
N PRO A 419 -15.73 -26.79 -3.10
CA PRO A 419 -15.46 -28.12 -2.56
C PRO A 419 -16.66 -28.60 -1.71
N PRO A 420 -17.01 -29.90 -1.73
CA PRO A 420 -18.01 -30.46 -0.83
C PRO A 420 -17.72 -30.13 0.64
N GLU A 421 -18.76 -29.95 1.46
CA GLU A 421 -18.62 -29.68 2.90
C GLU A 421 -17.80 -30.79 3.59
N ILE A 422 -16.70 -30.40 4.25
CA ILE A 422 -15.93 -31.27 5.14
C ILE A 422 -16.16 -30.77 6.57
N HIS A 423 -16.81 -31.59 7.39
CA HIS A 423 -17.25 -31.18 8.73
C HIS A 423 -16.09 -30.63 9.59
N GLY A 424 -16.20 -29.36 10.01
CA GLY A 424 -15.21 -28.67 10.84
C GLY A 424 -14.06 -28.01 10.06
N VAL A 425 -14.10 -28.03 8.73
CA VAL A 425 -13.14 -27.34 7.85
C VAL A 425 -13.88 -26.22 7.11
N ARG A 426 -13.33 -25.00 7.09
CA ARG A 426 -13.90 -23.89 6.29
C ARG A 426 -13.80 -24.19 4.80
N GLN A 427 -14.64 -23.55 4.00
CA GLN A 427 -14.47 -23.54 2.55
C GLN A 427 -13.14 -22.90 2.16
N GLU A 428 -12.63 -23.25 0.97
CA GLU A 428 -11.48 -22.57 0.39
C GLU A 428 -11.82 -21.09 0.16
N ARG A 429 -10.97 -20.20 0.69
CA ARG A 429 -11.25 -18.77 0.69
C ARG A 429 -11.07 -18.10 -0.66
N ASN A 430 -9.97 -18.39 -1.36
CA ASN A 430 -9.78 -17.93 -2.73
C ASN A 430 -10.56 -18.84 -3.67
N ARG A 431 -11.58 -18.31 -4.35
CA ARG A 431 -12.32 -19.06 -5.39
C ARG A 431 -11.73 -18.82 -6.77
N GLY A 432 -11.09 -17.68 -6.95
CA GLY A 432 -10.26 -17.34 -8.10
C GLY A 432 -10.64 -16.03 -8.76
N ILE A 433 -9.95 -15.77 -9.88
CA ILE A 433 -10.13 -14.61 -10.73
C ILE A 433 -10.80 -15.06 -12.03
N TYR A 434 -11.86 -14.35 -12.42
CA TYR A 434 -12.61 -14.61 -13.65
C TYR A 434 -12.59 -13.38 -14.54
N LEU A 435 -12.36 -13.60 -15.82
CA LEU A 435 -12.41 -12.57 -16.85
C LEU A 435 -13.67 -12.72 -17.70
N ILE A 436 -14.36 -11.61 -17.94
CA ILE A 436 -15.43 -11.47 -18.92
C ILE A 436 -14.99 -10.39 -19.92
N THR A 437 -14.74 -10.74 -21.17
CA THR A 437 -14.40 -9.78 -22.24
C THR A 437 -15.58 -9.66 -23.20
N ASN A 438 -16.31 -8.55 -23.19
CA ASN A 438 -17.30 -8.30 -24.23
C ASN A 438 -16.60 -7.78 -25.49
N SER A 439 -16.59 -8.58 -26.56
CA SER A 439 -16.05 -8.18 -27.87
C SER A 439 -17.15 -7.90 -28.91
N THR A 440 -18.41 -7.80 -28.49
CA THR A 440 -19.54 -7.48 -29.38
C THR A 440 -19.73 -5.97 -29.44
N ASP A 441 -20.50 -5.51 -30.42
CA ASP A 441 -20.93 -4.10 -30.52
C ASP A 441 -22.20 -3.81 -29.70
N GLU A 442 -22.69 -4.78 -28.90
CA GLU A 442 -23.89 -4.68 -28.08
C GLU A 442 -23.55 -4.74 -26.58
N THR A 443 -24.41 -4.15 -25.74
CA THR A 443 -24.23 -4.22 -24.27
C THR A 443 -24.76 -5.55 -23.75
N GLU A 444 -23.87 -6.34 -23.14
CA GLU A 444 -24.24 -7.62 -22.53
C GLU A 444 -24.71 -7.44 -21.09
N HIS A 445 -25.70 -8.24 -20.66
CA HIS A 445 -26.33 -8.10 -19.34
C HIS A 445 -26.28 -9.40 -18.54
N TYR A 446 -25.68 -9.35 -17.35
CA TYR A 446 -25.39 -10.52 -16.52
C TYR A 446 -25.95 -10.41 -15.10
N LEU A 447 -26.20 -11.57 -14.48
CA LEU A 447 -26.66 -11.74 -13.10
C LEU A 447 -25.67 -12.60 -12.31
N ILE A 448 -25.21 -12.09 -11.18
CA ILE A 448 -24.34 -12.75 -10.19
C ILE A 448 -25.21 -13.33 -9.09
N GLN A 449 -25.17 -14.65 -8.91
CA GLN A 449 -26.01 -15.36 -7.95
C GLN A 449 -25.17 -16.27 -7.04
N GLY A 450 -25.12 -15.92 -5.76
CA GLY A 450 -24.64 -16.79 -4.68
C GLY A 450 -25.74 -17.72 -4.16
N ARG A 451 -25.36 -18.95 -3.80
CA ARG A 451 -26.22 -20.01 -3.25
C ARG A 451 -25.42 -20.84 -2.23
N HIS A 452 -26.09 -21.58 -1.35
CA HIS A 452 -25.45 -22.51 -0.42
C HIS A 452 -26.23 -23.83 -0.33
N ARG A 453 -25.60 -24.85 0.24
CA ARG A 453 -26.28 -26.05 0.76
C ARG A 453 -26.36 -25.95 2.28
N PRO A 454 -27.52 -26.15 2.91
CA PRO A 454 -27.63 -26.08 4.37
C PRO A 454 -26.77 -27.17 5.03
N GLY A 455 -25.94 -26.77 6.00
CA GLY A 455 -24.95 -27.66 6.62
C GLY A 455 -25.54 -28.97 7.15
N GLY A 456 -24.82 -30.07 6.96
CA GLY A 456 -25.24 -31.40 7.41
C GLY A 456 -26.40 -32.03 6.62
N SER A 457 -26.90 -31.39 5.55
CA SER A 457 -27.96 -31.94 4.69
C SER A 457 -27.48 -32.99 3.67
N GLY A 458 -26.16 -33.21 3.59
CA GLY A 458 -25.54 -34.17 2.66
C GLY A 458 -25.35 -33.63 1.23
N PRO A 459 -24.63 -34.38 0.37
CA PRO A 459 -24.24 -33.93 -0.97
C PRO A 459 -25.39 -33.87 -1.98
N ASP A 460 -26.55 -34.45 -1.66
CA ASP A 460 -27.77 -34.41 -2.49
C ASP A 460 -28.72 -33.26 -2.09
N ALA A 461 -28.31 -32.42 -1.14
CA ALA A 461 -29.10 -31.27 -0.70
C ALA A 461 -29.34 -30.28 -1.83
N ALA A 462 -30.57 -29.77 -1.89
CA ALA A 462 -30.97 -28.71 -2.80
C ALA A 462 -30.20 -27.41 -2.49
N TRP A 463 -29.81 -26.69 -3.54
CA TRP A 463 -29.22 -25.36 -3.42
C TRP A 463 -30.28 -24.36 -2.95
N VAL A 464 -29.90 -23.50 -2.00
CA VAL A 464 -30.71 -22.41 -1.48
C VAL A 464 -30.06 -21.09 -1.89
N HIS A 465 -30.84 -20.14 -2.42
CA HIS A 465 -30.32 -18.83 -2.81
C HIS A 465 -29.89 -18.00 -1.60
N ASN A 466 -28.71 -17.39 -1.70
CA ASN A 466 -28.22 -16.46 -0.69
C ASN A 466 -28.93 -15.12 -0.85
N LYS A 467 -29.02 -14.35 0.23
CA LYS A 467 -29.28 -12.91 0.12
C LYS A 467 -28.00 -12.24 -0.41
N PHE A 468 -28.12 -11.07 -1.00
CA PHE A 468 -26.97 -10.28 -1.41
C PHE A 468 -27.10 -8.82 -0.97
N ARG A 469 -25.96 -8.16 -0.83
CA ARG A 469 -25.84 -6.72 -0.55
C ARG A 469 -24.68 -6.15 -1.36
N VAL A 470 -24.91 -4.98 -1.93
CA VAL A 470 -23.83 -4.17 -2.51
C VAL A 470 -23.14 -3.45 -1.35
N LEU A 471 -21.87 -3.77 -1.11
CA LEU A 471 -21.06 -3.23 -0.01
C LEU A 471 -20.40 -1.90 -0.42
N ALA A 472 -19.92 -1.83 -1.66
CA ALA A 472 -19.39 -0.63 -2.30
C ALA A 472 -19.72 -0.66 -3.81
N LYS A 473 -19.86 0.51 -4.45
CA LYS A 473 -20.07 0.62 -5.90
C LYS A 473 -19.74 2.02 -6.42
N ASP A 474 -19.07 2.06 -7.56
CA ASP A 474 -18.91 3.24 -8.40
C ASP A 474 -19.23 2.91 -9.88
N ASN A 475 -18.77 3.72 -10.84
CA ASN A 475 -19.03 3.51 -12.27
C ASN A 475 -18.17 2.39 -12.88
N LYS A 476 -17.01 2.11 -12.30
CA LYS A 476 -16.03 1.10 -12.73
C LYS A 476 -15.94 -0.10 -11.78
N THR A 477 -16.24 0.06 -10.49
CA THR A 477 -16.13 -1.01 -9.48
C THR A 477 -17.45 -1.36 -8.80
N ALA A 478 -17.57 -2.59 -8.31
CA ALA A 478 -18.61 -2.99 -7.37
C ALA A 478 -18.13 -4.13 -6.47
N VAL A 479 -18.45 -4.04 -5.18
CA VAL A 479 -18.23 -5.09 -4.19
C VAL A 479 -19.59 -5.61 -3.75
N VAL A 480 -19.81 -6.91 -3.93
CA VAL A 480 -21.07 -7.58 -3.61
C VAL A 480 -20.80 -8.71 -2.65
N GLY A 481 -21.42 -8.66 -1.47
CA GLY A 481 -21.39 -9.76 -0.52
C GLY A 481 -22.70 -10.55 -0.59
N PHE A 482 -22.58 -11.86 -0.44
CA PHE A 482 -23.68 -12.82 -0.32
C PHE A 482 -23.60 -13.48 1.06
N ASP A 483 -24.75 -13.78 1.64
CA ASP A 483 -24.87 -14.30 3.01
C ASP A 483 -25.98 -15.35 3.08
N ASP A 484 -25.72 -16.44 3.80
CA ASP A 484 -26.73 -17.45 4.10
C ASP A 484 -27.72 -16.92 5.17
N PRO A 485 -29.01 -17.29 5.12
CA PRO A 485 -30.02 -16.74 6.03
C PRO A 485 -30.09 -17.46 7.40
N GLN A 486 -29.19 -18.40 7.69
CA GLN A 486 -29.23 -19.25 8.88
C GLN A 486 -28.04 -19.05 9.84
N LYS A 487 -26.97 -18.36 9.40
CA LYS A 487 -25.79 -18.02 10.20
C LYS A 487 -26.19 -17.28 11.49
N SER A 488 -25.88 -17.88 12.65
CA SER A 488 -26.05 -17.31 13.99
C SER A 488 -24.85 -16.49 14.47
N GLY A 489 -23.99 -16.07 13.52
CA GLY A 489 -22.83 -15.21 13.77
C GLY A 489 -23.22 -13.75 14.01
N PRO A 490 -22.24 -12.81 13.94
CA PRO A 490 -22.56 -11.39 13.89
C PRO A 490 -23.47 -11.15 12.68
N LEU A 491 -24.71 -10.74 12.96
CA LEU A 491 -25.67 -10.33 11.93
C LEU A 491 -24.98 -9.29 11.02
N ASP A 492 -25.06 -9.48 9.69
CA ASP A 492 -24.62 -8.51 8.67
C ASP A 492 -23.13 -8.61 8.18
N SER A 493 -22.49 -9.80 8.16
CA SER A 493 -21.07 -9.93 7.71
C SER A 493 -20.87 -9.97 6.18
N TRP A 494 -21.81 -10.54 5.41
CA TRP A 494 -21.78 -10.62 3.93
C TRP A 494 -20.44 -11.11 3.36
N ASP A 495 -19.87 -12.16 3.96
CA ASP A 495 -18.59 -12.76 3.62
C ASP A 495 -18.66 -14.24 3.23
N ASP A 496 -19.83 -14.88 3.25
CA ASP A 496 -19.96 -16.28 2.78
C ASP A 496 -19.52 -16.43 1.32
N VAL A 497 -19.92 -15.49 0.46
CA VAL A 497 -19.26 -15.26 -0.83
C VAL A 497 -19.14 -13.76 -1.03
N ARG A 498 -17.96 -13.26 -1.38
CA ARG A 498 -17.75 -11.88 -1.80
C ARG A 498 -17.20 -11.82 -3.21
N VAL A 499 -17.71 -10.85 -3.97
CA VAL A 499 -17.37 -10.64 -5.36
C VAL A 499 -16.92 -9.20 -5.55
N PHE A 500 -15.65 -9.00 -5.94
CA PHE A 500 -15.14 -7.72 -6.40
C PHE A 500 -15.19 -7.69 -7.93
N LEU A 501 -15.80 -6.66 -8.50
CA LEU A 501 -15.90 -6.43 -9.94
C LEU A 501 -15.09 -5.19 -10.32
N ARG A 502 -14.24 -5.31 -11.35
CA ARG A 502 -13.55 -4.20 -11.99
C ARG A 502 -13.82 -4.16 -13.49
N LYS A 503 -14.46 -3.10 -13.96
CA LYS A 503 -14.60 -2.74 -15.38
C LYS A 503 -13.36 -1.99 -15.88
N PHE A 504 -12.90 -2.36 -17.07
CA PHE A 504 -11.96 -1.61 -17.88
C PHE A 504 -12.56 -1.35 -19.26
N ALA A 505 -12.80 -0.09 -19.60
CA ALA A 505 -13.15 0.33 -20.95
C ALA A 505 -11.88 0.46 -21.81
N GLU A 506 -11.95 0.10 -23.10
CA GLU A 506 -10.92 0.44 -24.10
C GLU A 506 -10.62 1.95 -24.18
#